data_AF-A0A4V1S6Z5-F1
#
_entry.id   AF-A0A4V1S6Z5-F1
#
_cell.length_a   1.000
_cell.length_b   1.000
_cell.length_c   1.000
_cell.angle_alpha   90.00
_cell.angle_beta   90.00
_cell.angle_gamma   90.00
#
_symmetry.space_group_name_H-M   'P 1'
#
loop_
_entity.id
_entity.type
_entity.pdbx_description
1 polymer ?
#
loop_
_entity_poly.entity_id
_entity_poly.type
_entity_poly.pdbx_seq_one_letter_code
_entity_poly.pdbx_strand_id
1 'polypeptide(L)'
;MKASLVLTFLVLAGAGLLGWHNQTRIESARATKHTLEQRATREAIAKPAANEHHDDRRPEVDGKALAAEVIAAGDKPLDHEKTGRELALLDEKGMQAFIDGIFAATPLDDKKRANLVMKLMGTALTDRPRASLSLFEKFRTAGGTVDYHEAATLVHGALEQLAIEDASSALEWLRDKGGKLPDIINEAARFKVLSTVAASDPQRAFREIGNLGIPHPQDAIGAIMRAGNTPAQRLAVIAALRGHLATLPDERKKKEQSDAALAHLAQSAVYGGDKVAKEWIVAAKFTPTEMQAFAKAISERSSDPKEIGGWVECLSSAGAEIFSGQPVQRMISHWTRNDYRAAGEWLLGTPDGPAKQAAVRAYAETVAHYEPEVAE
;
A
#
# COMPACT_ATOMS: atom_id res chain seq x y z
N MET A 1 -19.36 18.07 -23.87
CA MET A 1 -18.35 16.99 -23.77
C MET A 1 -16.91 17.46 -23.51
N LYS A 2 -16.44 18.62 -24.01
CA LYS A 2 -15.03 19.04 -23.84
C LYS A 2 -14.64 19.58 -22.45
N ALA A 3 -15.60 20.12 -21.68
CA ALA A 3 -15.33 20.65 -20.34
C ALA A 3 -15.09 19.56 -19.27
N SER A 4 -15.68 18.37 -19.44
CA SER A 4 -15.54 17.26 -18.49
C SER A 4 -14.15 16.62 -18.53
N LEU A 5 -13.55 16.50 -19.73
CA LEU A 5 -12.19 15.98 -19.90
C LEU A 5 -11.11 16.89 -19.30
N VAL A 6 -11.30 18.22 -19.35
CA VAL A 6 -10.37 19.19 -18.77
C VAL A 6 -10.39 19.13 -17.24
N LEU A 7 -11.56 18.93 -16.63
CA LEU A 7 -11.70 18.81 -15.18
C LEU A 7 -11.03 17.53 -14.66
N THR A 8 -11.20 16.40 -15.34
CA THR A 8 -10.54 15.13 -14.97
C THR A 8 -9.01 15.23 -15.07
N PHE A 9 -8.50 15.92 -16.10
CA PHE A 9 -7.05 16.16 -16.22
C PHE A 9 -6.49 17.04 -15.10
N LEU A 10 -7.22 18.06 -14.66
CA LEU A 10 -6.80 18.93 -13.56
C LEU A 10 -6.82 18.22 -12.21
N VAL A 11 -7.80 17.34 -11.97
CA VAL A 11 -7.86 16.51 -10.75
C VAL A 11 -6.72 15.48 -10.73
N LEU A 12 -6.42 14.83 -11.86
CA LEU A 12 -5.31 13.89 -11.97
C LEU A 12 -3.94 14.57 -11.85
N ALA A 13 -3.77 15.76 -12.43
CA ALA A 13 -2.56 16.56 -12.29
C ALA A 13 -2.36 17.05 -10.84
N GLY A 14 -3.44 17.47 -10.17
CA GLY A 14 -3.41 17.86 -8.76
C GLY A 14 -3.03 16.71 -7.82
N ALA A 15 -3.60 15.52 -8.03
CA ALA A 15 -3.28 14.32 -7.26
C ALA A 15 -1.83 13.85 -7.49
N GLY A 16 -1.33 13.92 -8.74
CA GLY A 16 0.06 13.58 -9.07
C GLY A 16 1.09 14.53 -8.45
N LEU A 17 0.78 15.84 -8.41
CA LEU A 17 1.67 16.85 -7.81
C LEU A 17 1.73 16.74 -6.28
N LEU A 18 0.62 16.42 -5.61
CA LEU A 18 0.60 16.18 -4.16
C LEU A 18 1.36 14.90 -3.79
N GLY A 19 1.22 13.82 -4.57
CA GLY A 19 1.98 12.59 -4.37
C GLY A 19 3.49 12.77 -4.56
N TRP A 20 3.91 13.51 -5.59
CA TRP A 20 5.32 13.81 -5.85
C TRP A 20 5.95 14.71 -4.78
N HIS A 21 5.21 15.70 -4.30
CA HIS A 21 5.70 16.59 -3.25
C HIS A 21 5.88 15.86 -1.92
N ASN A 22 4.99 14.92 -1.58
CA ASN A 22 5.11 14.13 -0.35
C ASN A 22 6.28 13.12 -0.44
N GLN A 23 6.47 12.49 -1.60
CA GLN A 23 7.59 11.58 -1.85
C GLN A 23 8.95 12.27 -1.69
N THR A 24 9.11 13.46 -2.29
CA THR A 24 10.36 14.24 -2.21
C THR A 24 10.63 14.77 -0.79
N ARG A 25 9.59 15.07 0.00
CA ARG A 25 9.73 15.40 1.43
C ARG A 25 10.16 14.20 2.28
N ILE A 26 9.66 13.00 2.00
CA ILE A 26 10.07 11.77 2.71
C ILE A 26 11.52 11.41 2.37
N GLU A 27 11.92 11.51 1.10
CA GLU A 27 13.30 11.24 0.68
C GLU A 27 14.28 12.26 1.28
N SER A 28 13.92 13.55 1.31
CA SER A 28 14.75 14.57 1.94
C SER A 28 14.83 14.41 3.46
N ALA A 29 13.74 14.01 4.13
CA ALA A 29 13.75 13.71 5.56
C ALA A 29 14.63 12.49 5.89
N ARG A 30 14.58 11.43 5.08
CA ARG A 30 15.46 10.25 5.23
C ARG A 30 16.93 10.57 4.98
N ALA A 31 17.23 11.34 3.95
CA ALA A 31 18.59 11.80 3.66
C ALA A 31 19.14 12.70 4.78
N THR A 32 18.30 13.58 5.33
CA THR A 32 18.65 14.44 6.46
C THR A 32 18.92 13.60 7.72
N LYS A 33 18.05 12.63 8.05
CA LYS A 33 18.25 11.72 9.18
C LYS A 33 19.58 10.95 9.05
N HIS A 34 19.84 10.37 7.88
CA HIS A 34 21.08 9.61 7.65
C HIS A 34 22.33 10.51 7.75
N THR A 35 22.24 11.77 7.31
CA THR A 35 23.31 12.77 7.44
C THR A 35 23.55 13.14 8.90
N LEU A 36 22.47 13.29 9.69
CA LEU A 36 22.56 13.57 11.13
C LEU A 36 23.13 12.39 11.91
N GLU A 37 22.72 11.15 11.59
CA GLU A 37 23.28 9.93 12.19
C GLU A 37 24.77 9.77 11.88
N GLN A 38 25.18 10.06 10.63
CA GLN A 38 26.59 10.05 10.24
C GLN A 38 27.41 11.17 10.93
N ARG A 39 26.84 12.37 11.08
CA ARG A 39 27.48 13.46 11.85
C ARG A 39 27.62 13.09 13.31
N ALA A 40 26.56 12.57 13.95
CA ALA A 40 26.61 12.13 15.35
C ALA A 40 27.68 11.04 15.57
N THR A 41 27.83 10.13 14.61
CA THR A 41 28.86 9.07 14.66
C THR A 41 30.27 9.64 14.44
N ARG A 42 30.44 10.59 13.52
CA ARG A 42 31.73 11.25 13.24
C ARG A 42 32.20 12.16 14.37
N GLU A 43 31.27 12.86 15.01
CA GLU A 43 31.55 13.80 16.09
C GLU A 43 31.75 13.10 17.44
N ALA A 44 31.70 11.75 17.47
CA ALA A 44 31.81 10.95 18.69
C ALA A 44 30.94 11.51 19.82
N ILE A 45 29.74 12.02 19.47
CA ILE A 45 28.76 12.46 20.44
C ILE A 45 28.34 11.18 21.17
N ALA A 46 28.95 10.96 22.32
CA ALA A 46 28.57 9.89 23.22
C ALA A 46 27.05 9.96 23.39
N LYS A 47 26.39 8.81 23.19
CA LYS A 47 24.99 8.63 23.54
C LYS A 47 24.79 9.30 24.91
N PRO A 48 23.96 10.34 25.05
CA PRO A 48 23.93 11.13 26.27
C PRO A 48 23.73 10.18 27.43
N ALA A 49 24.64 10.26 28.41
CA ALA A 49 24.56 9.46 29.61
C ALA A 49 23.15 9.63 30.18
N ALA A 50 22.46 8.52 30.41
CA ALA A 50 21.17 8.52 31.06
C ALA A 50 21.38 9.00 32.50
N ASN A 51 21.33 10.32 32.70
CA ASN A 51 21.00 11.04 33.93
C ASN A 51 21.46 12.49 33.80
N GLU A 52 20.52 13.36 33.44
CA GLU A 52 20.25 14.60 34.15
C GLU A 52 18.79 14.95 33.88
N HIS A 53 17.97 14.99 34.93
CA HIS A 53 16.59 15.43 34.89
C HIS A 53 16.55 16.91 34.50
N HIS A 54 16.53 17.19 33.21
CA HIS A 54 15.82 18.38 32.74
C HIS A 54 14.34 18.15 33.08
N ASP A 55 13.83 18.98 33.98
CA ASP A 55 12.41 19.14 34.29
C ASP A 55 11.69 19.48 32.98
N ASP A 56 11.26 18.43 32.27
CA ASP A 56 10.55 18.44 30.99
C ASP A 56 9.13 18.93 31.26
N ARG A 57 9.01 20.19 31.72
CA ARG A 57 7.74 20.91 31.87
C ARG A 57 7.22 21.24 30.49
N ARG A 58 6.79 20.22 29.76
CA ARG A 58 5.83 20.41 28.68
C ARG A 58 4.65 21.17 29.28
N PRO A 59 4.22 22.29 28.69
CA PRO A 59 3.05 23.00 29.18
C PRO A 59 1.88 22.01 29.23
N GLU A 60 1.36 21.79 30.43
CA GLU A 60 0.24 20.88 30.67
C GLU A 60 -0.99 21.49 30.01
N VAL A 61 -1.48 20.84 28.94
CA VAL A 61 -2.71 21.25 28.28
C VAL A 61 -3.88 20.65 29.05
N ASP A 62 -4.73 21.50 29.63
CA ASP A 62 -5.96 21.05 30.29
C ASP A 62 -6.98 20.63 29.23
N GLY A 63 -7.21 19.32 29.12
CA GLY A 63 -8.16 18.74 28.16
C GLY A 63 -9.58 19.26 28.33
N LYS A 64 -10.02 19.57 29.55
CA LYS A 64 -11.38 20.11 29.79
C LYS A 64 -11.50 21.55 29.29
N ALA A 65 -10.48 22.37 29.52
CA ALA A 65 -10.42 23.73 29.00
C ALA A 65 -10.40 23.74 27.48
N LEU A 66 -9.60 22.85 26.86
CA LEU A 66 -9.55 22.69 25.41
C LEU A 66 -10.89 22.25 24.82
N ALA A 67 -11.60 21.33 25.49
CA ALA A 67 -12.95 20.92 25.07
C ALA A 67 -13.91 22.12 25.07
N ALA A 68 -13.89 22.94 26.13
CA ALA A 68 -14.71 24.13 26.20
C ALA A 68 -14.40 25.14 25.07
N GLU A 69 -13.12 25.35 24.73
CA GLU A 69 -12.71 26.19 23.61
C GLU A 69 -13.26 25.67 22.27
N VAL A 70 -13.06 24.38 21.99
CA VAL A 70 -13.50 23.72 20.75
C VAL A 70 -15.03 23.77 20.62
N ILE A 71 -15.77 23.57 21.71
CA ILE A 71 -17.24 23.62 21.74
C ILE A 71 -17.73 25.05 21.54
N ALA A 72 -17.10 26.03 22.20
CA ALA A 72 -17.47 27.45 22.09
C ALA A 72 -17.24 28.01 20.68
N ALA A 73 -16.32 27.44 19.91
CA ALA A 73 -16.14 27.80 18.50
C ALA A 73 -17.38 27.46 17.66
N GLY A 74 -18.09 26.37 17.97
CA GLY A 74 -19.28 25.92 17.24
C GLY A 74 -19.00 25.74 15.76
N ASP A 75 -19.73 26.47 14.91
CA ASP A 75 -19.56 26.44 13.45
C ASP A 75 -18.42 27.33 12.94
N LYS A 76 -17.80 28.12 13.81
CA LYS A 76 -16.68 28.99 13.41
C LYS A 76 -15.47 28.13 13.00
N PRO A 77 -14.63 28.61 12.06
CA PRO A 77 -13.38 27.96 11.74
C PRO A 77 -12.49 27.83 12.99
N LEU A 78 -12.06 26.61 13.28
CA LEU A 78 -11.04 26.35 14.30
C LEU A 78 -9.67 26.69 13.71
N ASP A 79 -8.77 27.20 14.55
CA ASP A 79 -7.34 27.15 14.22
C ASP A 79 -6.90 25.68 14.30
N HIS A 80 -6.96 25.00 13.17
CA HIS A 80 -6.65 23.56 13.06
C HIS A 80 -5.21 23.25 13.48
N GLU A 81 -4.28 24.18 13.27
CA GLU A 81 -2.87 23.99 13.60
C GLU A 81 -2.66 24.06 15.11
N LYS A 82 -3.20 25.10 15.76
CA LYS A 82 -3.19 25.25 17.22
C LYS A 82 -3.92 24.09 17.89
N THR A 83 -5.19 23.86 17.51
CA THR A 83 -6.04 22.81 18.09
C THR A 83 -5.38 21.44 17.94
N GLY A 84 -4.82 21.15 16.76
CA GLY A 84 -4.14 19.89 16.50
C GLY A 84 -2.89 19.71 17.36
N ARG A 85 -2.08 20.76 17.56
CA ARG A 85 -0.92 20.72 18.46
C ARG A 85 -1.34 20.46 19.91
N GLU A 86 -2.33 21.19 20.41
CA GLU A 86 -2.80 21.05 21.78
C GLU A 86 -3.38 19.66 22.05
N LEU A 87 -4.22 19.15 21.14
CA LEU A 87 -4.75 17.79 21.21
C LEU A 87 -3.65 16.72 21.20
N ALA A 88 -2.54 16.93 20.48
CA ALA A 88 -1.42 15.99 20.46
C ALA A 88 -0.46 16.11 21.64
N LEU A 89 -0.59 17.15 22.47
CA LEU A 89 0.12 17.27 23.74
C LEU A 89 -0.63 16.59 24.89
N LEU A 90 -1.92 16.29 24.72
CA LEU A 90 -2.70 15.56 25.72
C LEU A 90 -2.17 14.14 25.90
N ASP A 91 -1.95 13.77 27.16
CA ASP A 91 -1.74 12.38 27.54
C ASP A 91 -3.08 11.62 27.62
N GLU A 92 -3.05 10.37 28.05
CA GLU A 92 -4.25 9.53 28.21
C GLU A 92 -5.32 10.17 29.11
N LYS A 93 -4.91 10.84 30.19
CA LYS A 93 -5.84 11.49 31.13
C LYS A 93 -6.40 12.78 30.56
N GLY A 94 -5.56 13.60 29.93
CA GLY A 94 -5.95 14.82 29.24
C GLY A 94 -6.92 14.55 28.10
N MET A 95 -6.66 13.52 27.29
CA MET A 95 -7.57 13.11 26.21
C MET A 95 -8.91 12.60 26.76
N GLN A 96 -8.90 11.85 27.87
CA GLN A 96 -10.15 11.45 28.53
C GLN A 96 -10.93 12.67 29.04
N ALA A 97 -10.27 13.62 29.71
CA ALA A 97 -10.90 14.85 30.20
C ALA A 97 -11.47 15.70 29.05
N PHE A 98 -10.80 15.73 27.89
CA PHE A 98 -11.31 16.37 26.68
C PHE A 98 -12.62 15.73 26.20
N ILE A 99 -12.65 14.39 26.10
CA ILE A 99 -13.86 13.65 25.73
C ILE A 99 -14.98 13.85 26.76
N ASP A 100 -14.68 13.76 28.05
CA ASP A 100 -15.68 13.98 29.11
C ASP A 100 -16.29 15.39 29.02
N GLY A 101 -15.47 16.39 28.68
CA GLY A 101 -15.92 17.75 28.40
C GLY A 101 -16.90 17.84 27.23
N ILE A 102 -16.65 17.10 26.14
CA ILE A 102 -17.57 17.00 24.99
C ILE A 102 -18.89 16.34 25.39
N PHE A 103 -18.86 15.26 26.19
CA PHE A 103 -20.07 14.57 26.63
C PHE A 103 -20.88 15.35 27.67
N ALA A 104 -20.22 16.12 28.53
CA ALA A 104 -20.88 16.98 29.51
C ALA A 104 -21.56 18.22 28.89
N ALA A 105 -21.23 18.56 27.64
CA ALA A 105 -21.80 19.72 26.97
C ALA A 105 -23.25 19.48 26.54
N THR A 106 -24.17 20.11 27.27
CA THR A 106 -25.62 20.12 26.97
C THR A 106 -26.02 20.57 25.55
N PRO A 107 -25.33 21.50 24.85
CA PRO A 107 -25.73 21.90 23.50
C PRO A 107 -25.42 20.85 22.42
N LEU A 108 -24.63 19.81 22.73
CA LEU A 108 -24.25 18.78 21.78
C LEU A 108 -25.13 17.53 21.98
N ASP A 109 -25.97 17.24 20.99
CA ASP A 109 -26.57 15.92 20.85
C ASP A 109 -25.53 14.91 20.30
N ASP A 110 -25.89 13.63 20.26
CA ASP A 110 -24.99 12.56 19.82
C ASP A 110 -24.43 12.79 18.41
N LYS A 111 -25.27 13.29 17.50
CA LYS A 111 -24.87 13.56 16.11
C LYS A 111 -23.86 14.70 16.05
N LYS A 112 -24.08 15.78 16.80
CA LYS A 112 -23.13 16.90 16.87
C LYS A 112 -21.81 16.50 17.52
N ARG A 113 -21.84 15.66 18.57
CA ARG A 113 -20.64 15.10 19.18
C ARG A 113 -19.83 14.28 18.18
N ALA A 114 -20.50 13.37 17.45
CA ALA A 114 -19.87 12.55 16.42
C ALA A 114 -19.23 13.42 15.34
N ASN A 115 -19.98 14.37 14.77
CA ASN A 115 -19.50 15.26 13.73
C ASN A 115 -18.30 16.10 14.19
N LEU A 116 -18.33 16.59 15.43
CA LEU A 116 -17.21 17.35 15.98
C LEU A 116 -15.94 16.50 16.04
N VAL A 117 -16.03 15.28 16.59
CA VAL A 117 -14.88 14.37 16.71
C VAL A 117 -14.35 13.95 15.33
N MET A 118 -15.22 13.56 14.40
CA MET A 118 -14.81 13.20 13.03
C MET A 118 -14.16 14.40 12.32
N LYS A 119 -14.70 15.61 12.48
CA LYS A 119 -14.11 16.84 11.93
C LYS A 119 -12.72 17.10 12.49
N LEU A 120 -12.51 16.94 13.79
CA LEU A 120 -11.18 17.09 14.40
C LEU A 120 -10.18 16.07 13.84
N MET A 121 -10.59 14.81 13.72
CA MET A 121 -9.77 13.76 13.12
C MET A 121 -9.40 14.05 11.67
N GLY A 122 -10.36 14.50 10.85
CA GLY A 122 -10.17 14.79 9.43
C GLY A 122 -9.55 16.15 9.11
N THR A 123 -9.29 16.99 10.11
CA THR A 123 -8.70 18.33 9.91
C THR A 123 -7.51 18.60 10.84
N ALA A 124 -7.76 18.82 12.13
CA ALA A 124 -6.75 19.21 13.09
C ALA A 124 -5.72 18.09 13.36
N LEU A 125 -6.14 16.83 13.23
CA LEU A 125 -5.32 15.65 13.55
C LEU A 125 -4.87 14.82 12.34
N THR A 126 -5.06 15.32 11.11
CA THR A 126 -4.71 14.59 9.88
C THR A 126 -3.26 14.12 9.87
N ASP A 127 -2.32 14.97 10.30
CA ASP A 127 -0.89 14.64 10.37
C ASP A 127 -0.43 14.20 11.77
N ARG A 128 -1.37 13.78 12.63
CA ARG A 128 -1.12 13.45 14.05
C ARG A 128 -1.78 12.11 14.39
N PRO A 129 -1.27 11.01 13.82
CA PRO A 129 -2.00 9.74 13.82
C PRO A 129 -2.24 9.17 15.23
N ARG A 130 -1.27 9.30 16.14
CA ARG A 130 -1.43 8.83 17.54
C ARG A 130 -2.55 9.55 18.27
N ALA A 131 -2.59 10.88 18.17
CA ALA A 131 -3.63 11.70 18.79
C ALA A 131 -5.00 11.43 18.15
N SER A 132 -5.05 11.26 16.82
CA SER A 132 -6.26 10.91 16.09
C SER A 132 -6.86 9.58 16.56
N LEU A 133 -6.03 8.53 16.65
CA LEU A 133 -6.45 7.21 17.13
C LEU A 133 -6.86 7.23 18.61
N SER A 134 -6.12 7.95 19.46
CA SER A 134 -6.47 8.12 20.88
C SER A 134 -7.81 8.83 21.05
N LEU A 135 -8.05 9.91 20.30
CA LEU A 135 -9.31 10.66 20.32
C LEU A 135 -10.48 9.74 19.94
N PHE A 136 -10.34 8.99 18.85
CA PHE A 136 -11.35 8.05 18.38
C PHE A 136 -11.67 6.98 19.42
N GLU A 137 -10.64 6.35 19.99
CA GLU A 137 -10.80 5.29 20.98
C GLU A 137 -11.55 5.79 22.22
N LYS A 138 -11.13 6.94 22.76
CA LYS A 138 -11.73 7.53 23.95
C LYS A 138 -13.18 7.93 23.68
N PHE A 139 -13.46 8.51 22.52
CA PHE A 139 -14.82 8.83 22.10
C PHE A 139 -15.73 7.59 22.02
N ARG A 140 -15.25 6.49 21.42
CA ARG A 140 -16.01 5.23 21.32
C ARG A 140 -16.21 4.58 22.69
N THR A 141 -15.20 4.62 23.55
CA THR A 141 -15.27 4.07 24.92
C THR A 141 -16.28 4.82 25.78
N ALA A 142 -16.41 6.14 25.58
CA ALA A 142 -17.42 6.97 26.23
C ALA A 142 -18.85 6.77 25.69
N GLY A 143 -19.06 5.87 24.73
CA GLY A 143 -20.38 5.58 24.14
C GLY A 143 -20.73 6.42 22.92
N GLY A 144 -19.77 7.15 22.33
CA GLY A 144 -20.00 8.01 21.18
C GLY A 144 -20.36 7.21 19.93
N THR A 145 -21.45 7.56 19.26
CA THR A 145 -21.87 6.94 18.00
C THR A 145 -21.12 7.56 16.82
N VAL A 146 -20.87 6.79 15.76
CA VAL A 146 -20.17 7.26 14.55
C VAL A 146 -20.86 6.72 13.32
N ASP A 147 -20.74 7.44 12.21
CA ASP A 147 -20.90 6.83 10.90
C ASP A 147 -19.73 5.88 10.66
N TYR A 148 -20.02 4.61 10.41
CA TYR A 148 -19.00 3.57 10.31
C TYR A 148 -18.08 3.77 9.11
N HIS A 149 -18.59 4.30 8.00
CA HIS A 149 -17.80 4.48 6.78
C HIS A 149 -16.83 5.66 6.92
N GLU A 150 -17.30 6.79 7.46
CA GLU A 150 -16.47 7.95 7.77
C GLU A 150 -15.40 7.58 8.81
N ALA A 151 -15.79 6.94 9.91
CA ALA A 151 -14.86 6.51 10.95
C ALA A 151 -13.82 5.52 10.42
N ALA A 152 -14.21 4.53 9.61
CA ALA A 152 -13.27 3.60 8.99
C ALA A 152 -12.25 4.34 8.11
N THR A 153 -12.71 5.28 7.27
CA THR A 153 -11.82 6.06 6.40
C THR A 153 -10.77 6.83 7.20
N LEU A 154 -11.19 7.55 8.25
CA LEU A 154 -10.29 8.35 9.09
C LEU A 154 -9.33 7.48 9.90
N VAL A 155 -9.82 6.38 10.49
CA VAL A 155 -9.00 5.47 11.29
C VAL A 155 -7.98 4.73 10.41
N HIS A 156 -8.36 4.29 9.21
CA HIS A 156 -7.44 3.63 8.28
C HIS A 156 -6.34 4.58 7.82
N GLY A 157 -6.68 5.84 7.52
CA GLY A 157 -5.71 6.88 7.18
C GLY A 157 -4.73 7.17 8.32
N ALA A 158 -5.25 7.30 9.55
CA ALA A 158 -4.40 7.49 10.73
C ALA A 158 -3.49 6.27 10.99
N LEU A 159 -3.97 5.04 10.77
CA LEU A 159 -3.17 3.82 10.89
C LEU A 159 -2.09 3.70 9.81
N GLU A 160 -2.40 4.06 8.57
CA GLU A 160 -1.41 4.14 7.49
C GLU A 160 -0.31 5.14 7.86
N GLN A 161 -0.68 6.35 8.26
CA GLN A 161 0.28 7.38 8.65
C GLN A 161 1.10 6.94 9.87
N LEU A 162 0.48 6.30 10.87
CA LEU A 162 1.21 5.71 12.00
C LEU A 162 2.19 4.65 11.53
N ALA A 163 1.82 3.80 10.55
CA ALA A 163 2.70 2.76 10.05
C ALA A 163 3.91 3.32 9.29
N ILE A 164 3.76 4.48 8.63
CA ILE A 164 4.86 5.23 8.00
C ILE A 164 5.83 5.78 9.06
N GLU A 165 5.31 6.34 10.15
CA GLU A 165 6.10 6.98 11.21
C GLU A 165 6.73 5.96 12.16
N ASP A 166 5.95 4.97 12.57
CA ASP A 166 6.28 3.94 13.54
C ASP A 166 5.42 2.68 13.30
N ALA A 167 5.92 1.82 12.42
CA ALA A 167 5.34 0.52 12.10
C ALA A 167 5.04 -0.32 13.35
N SER A 168 5.85 -0.23 14.42
CA SER A 168 5.62 -1.01 15.65
C SER A 168 4.36 -0.56 16.36
N SER A 169 4.21 0.75 16.56
CA SER A 169 3.00 1.32 17.18
C SER A 169 1.75 0.97 16.37
N ALA A 170 1.78 1.05 15.04
CA ALA A 170 0.62 0.71 14.20
C ALA A 170 0.23 -0.78 14.32
N LEU A 171 1.21 -1.67 14.26
CA LEU A 171 0.99 -3.11 14.38
C LEU A 171 0.51 -3.52 15.78
N GLU A 172 1.03 -2.86 16.82
CA GLU A 172 0.56 -3.06 18.20
C GLU A 172 -0.88 -2.58 18.38
N TRP A 173 -1.20 -1.38 17.89
CA TRP A 173 -2.56 -0.86 17.95
C TRP A 173 -3.55 -1.78 17.26
N LEU A 174 -3.23 -2.29 16.06
CA LEU A 174 -4.08 -3.25 15.35
C LEU A 174 -4.31 -4.54 16.17
N ARG A 175 -3.29 -5.04 16.86
CA ARG A 175 -3.40 -6.26 17.68
C ARG A 175 -4.28 -6.02 18.91
N ASP A 176 -4.14 -4.89 19.58
CA ASP A 176 -4.93 -4.58 20.78
C ASP A 176 -6.39 -4.22 20.46
N LYS A 177 -6.63 -3.48 19.36
CA LYS A 177 -7.96 -2.93 19.05
C LYS A 177 -8.72 -3.71 17.98
N GLY A 178 -8.05 -4.53 17.17
CA GLY A 178 -8.64 -5.20 16.00
C GLY A 178 -9.80 -6.12 16.32
N GLY A 179 -9.80 -6.76 17.50
CA GLY A 179 -10.93 -7.56 17.98
C GLY A 179 -12.04 -6.77 18.68
N LYS A 180 -11.73 -5.54 19.14
CA LYS A 180 -12.66 -4.68 19.91
C LYS A 180 -13.50 -3.79 18.99
N LEU A 181 -13.02 -3.52 17.78
CA LEU A 181 -13.65 -2.62 16.81
C LEU A 181 -13.76 -3.28 15.43
N PRO A 182 -14.43 -4.44 15.27
CA PRO A 182 -14.40 -5.22 14.03
C PRO A 182 -15.00 -4.49 12.82
N ASP A 183 -16.00 -3.64 13.04
CA ASP A 183 -16.66 -2.86 11.96
C ASP A 183 -15.76 -1.76 11.39
N ILE A 184 -14.81 -1.28 12.19
CA ILE A 184 -13.86 -0.22 11.82
C ILE A 184 -12.53 -0.84 11.38
N ILE A 185 -12.02 -1.79 12.16
CA ILE A 185 -10.76 -2.50 11.92
C ILE A 185 -11.04 -3.81 11.19
N ASN A 186 -11.57 -3.63 9.99
CA ASN A 186 -11.80 -4.71 9.06
C ASN A 186 -10.50 -5.14 8.35
N GLU A 187 -10.63 -6.11 7.47
CA GLU A 187 -9.51 -6.67 6.72
C GLU A 187 -8.80 -5.63 5.83
N ALA A 188 -9.52 -4.66 5.28
CA ALA A 188 -8.92 -3.58 4.49
C ALA A 188 -7.95 -2.73 5.33
N ALA A 189 -8.30 -2.42 6.59
CA ALA A 189 -7.40 -1.72 7.51
C ALA A 189 -6.09 -2.48 7.73
N ARG A 190 -6.20 -3.80 7.94
CA ARG A 190 -5.06 -4.69 8.19
C ARG A 190 -4.17 -4.79 6.97
N PHE A 191 -4.75 -4.96 5.79
CA PHE A 191 -4.00 -4.97 4.54
C PHE A 191 -3.30 -3.65 4.26
N LYS A 192 -3.96 -2.54 4.57
CA LYS A 192 -3.40 -1.20 4.37
C LYS A 192 -2.17 -0.96 5.26
N VAL A 193 -2.25 -1.31 6.54
CA VAL A 193 -1.08 -1.24 7.44
C VAL A 193 0.00 -2.22 6.98
N LEU A 194 -0.38 -3.46 6.66
CA LEU A 194 0.58 -4.49 6.26
C LEU A 194 1.35 -4.11 4.99
N SER A 195 0.67 -3.56 3.98
CA SER A 195 1.32 -3.08 2.75
C SER A 195 2.18 -1.85 3.01
N THR A 196 1.77 -0.97 3.93
CA THR A 196 2.57 0.20 4.34
C THR A 196 3.86 -0.22 5.04
N VAL A 197 3.77 -1.18 5.96
CA VAL A 197 4.95 -1.78 6.61
C VAL A 197 5.82 -2.45 5.56
N ALA A 198 5.25 -3.23 4.65
CA ALA A 198 6.00 -3.91 3.60
C ALA A 198 6.74 -2.94 2.66
N ALA A 199 6.23 -1.73 2.42
CA ALA A 199 6.91 -0.74 1.58
C ALA A 199 8.22 -0.21 2.20
N SER A 200 8.43 -0.39 3.51
CA SER A 200 9.62 0.03 4.26
C SER A 200 10.45 -1.14 4.80
N ASP A 201 9.80 -2.18 5.32
CA ASP A 201 10.40 -3.41 5.84
C ASP A 201 9.55 -4.64 5.41
N PRO A 202 9.77 -5.15 4.18
CA PRO A 202 9.06 -6.31 3.68
C PRO A 202 9.21 -7.57 4.55
N GLN A 203 10.40 -7.79 5.12
CA GLN A 203 10.66 -8.97 5.95
C GLN A 203 9.83 -8.96 7.22
N ARG A 204 9.70 -7.79 7.85
CA ARG A 204 8.81 -7.62 8.98
C ARG A 204 7.36 -7.89 8.61
N ALA A 205 6.88 -7.35 7.50
CA ALA A 205 5.50 -7.57 7.08
C ALA A 205 5.18 -9.07 6.94
N PHE A 206 6.07 -9.87 6.34
CA PHE A 206 5.89 -11.33 6.27
C PHE A 206 5.84 -12.01 7.64
N ARG A 207 6.61 -11.54 8.64
CA ARG A 207 6.56 -12.07 10.02
C ARG A 207 5.23 -11.78 10.71
N GLU A 208 4.56 -10.69 10.35
CA GLU A 208 3.32 -10.24 11.01
C GLU A 208 2.05 -10.90 10.45
N ILE A 209 2.12 -11.66 9.34
CA ILE A 209 0.95 -12.30 8.72
C ILE A 209 0.13 -13.10 9.75
N GLY A 210 0.81 -13.90 10.59
CA GLY A 210 0.15 -14.71 11.62
C GLY A 210 -0.35 -13.94 12.83
N ASN A 211 0.11 -12.71 13.03
CA ASN A 211 -0.17 -11.91 14.24
C ASN A 211 -1.33 -10.92 14.07
N LEU A 212 -1.75 -10.66 12.83
CA LEU A 212 -2.76 -9.63 12.53
C LEU A 212 -4.20 -10.18 12.46
N GLY A 213 -4.40 -11.48 12.67
CA GLY A 213 -5.73 -12.10 12.61
C GLY A 213 -6.37 -12.01 11.22
N ILE A 214 -5.56 -12.03 10.16
CA ILE A 214 -6.06 -12.13 8.78
C ILE A 214 -6.48 -13.60 8.54
N PRO A 215 -7.74 -13.89 8.17
CA PRO A 215 -8.25 -15.26 8.05
C PRO A 215 -7.47 -16.11 7.03
N HIS A 216 -6.96 -15.45 6.01
CA HIS A 216 -6.40 -16.07 4.81
C HIS A 216 -4.99 -15.52 4.57
N PRO A 217 -3.93 -16.29 4.90
CA PRO A 217 -2.55 -15.86 4.73
C PRO A 217 -2.22 -15.42 3.30
N GLN A 218 -2.86 -16.02 2.29
CA GLN A 218 -2.67 -15.63 0.88
C GLN A 218 -3.07 -14.18 0.60
N ASP A 219 -4.09 -13.65 1.28
CA ASP A 219 -4.54 -12.28 1.07
C ASP A 219 -3.58 -11.28 1.70
N ALA A 220 -3.00 -11.65 2.85
CA ALA A 220 -1.89 -10.92 3.48
C ALA A 220 -0.65 -10.90 2.59
N ILE A 221 -0.26 -12.05 2.03
CA ILE A 221 0.82 -12.15 1.04
C ILE A 221 0.52 -11.24 -0.14
N GLY A 222 -0.71 -11.27 -0.67
CA GLY A 222 -1.12 -10.37 -1.75
C GLY A 222 -0.97 -8.89 -1.40
N ALA A 223 -1.34 -8.49 -0.19
CA ALA A 223 -1.16 -7.11 0.28
C ALA A 223 0.33 -6.72 0.33
N ILE A 224 1.20 -7.61 0.81
CA ILE A 224 2.65 -7.40 0.84
C ILE A 224 3.25 -7.34 -0.57
N MET A 225 2.85 -8.24 -1.47
CA MET A 225 3.37 -8.27 -2.85
C MET A 225 3.01 -7.02 -3.67
N ARG A 226 1.95 -6.30 -3.27
CA ARG A 226 1.56 -5.01 -3.85
C ARG A 226 2.27 -3.82 -3.19
N ALA A 227 3.06 -4.05 -2.14
CA ALA A 227 3.77 -3.00 -1.42
C ALA A 227 5.04 -2.60 -2.17
N GLY A 228 4.97 -1.55 -2.99
CA GLY A 228 6.16 -1.02 -3.64
C GLY A 228 5.83 -0.26 -4.91
N ASN A 229 6.18 1.02 -4.90
CA ASN A 229 5.97 1.92 -6.03
C ASN A 229 7.25 2.08 -6.88
N THR A 230 8.36 1.51 -6.43
CA THR A 230 9.67 1.61 -7.09
C THR A 230 10.24 0.22 -7.41
N PRO A 231 11.10 0.10 -8.44
CA PRO A 231 11.85 -1.12 -8.73
C PRO A 231 12.57 -1.69 -7.49
N ALA A 232 13.24 -0.82 -6.72
CA ALA A 232 13.98 -1.23 -5.52
C ALA A 232 13.07 -1.84 -4.44
N GLN A 233 11.91 -1.23 -4.18
CA GLN A 233 10.94 -1.78 -3.22
C GLN A 233 10.39 -3.14 -3.68
N ARG A 234 10.07 -3.28 -4.98
CA ARG A 234 9.58 -4.55 -5.54
C ARG A 234 10.61 -5.67 -5.39
N LEU A 235 11.88 -5.38 -5.68
CA LEU A 235 12.98 -6.33 -5.47
C LEU A 235 13.13 -6.71 -3.99
N ALA A 236 13.01 -5.75 -3.08
CA ALA A 236 13.07 -6.00 -1.64
C ALA A 236 11.93 -6.92 -1.17
N VAL A 237 10.71 -6.72 -1.70
CA VAL A 237 9.56 -7.59 -1.41
C VAL A 237 9.77 -9.01 -1.94
N ILE A 238 10.28 -9.17 -3.17
CA ILE A 238 10.59 -10.50 -3.73
C ILE A 238 11.67 -11.22 -2.89
N ALA A 239 12.71 -10.50 -2.47
CA ALA A 239 13.74 -11.06 -1.61
C ALA A 239 13.17 -11.50 -0.25
N ALA A 240 12.29 -10.70 0.34
CA ALA A 240 11.62 -11.04 1.60
C ALA A 240 10.63 -12.20 1.45
N LEU A 241 9.92 -12.31 0.33
CA LEU A 241 9.09 -13.46 0.00
C LEU A 241 9.94 -14.75 0.00
N ARG A 242 11.07 -14.75 -0.72
CA ARG A 242 11.98 -15.91 -0.76
C ARG A 242 12.47 -16.28 0.64
N GLY A 243 12.81 -15.28 1.45
CA GLY A 243 13.17 -15.48 2.86
C GLY A 243 12.02 -16.11 3.68
N HIS A 244 10.79 -15.62 3.51
CA HIS A 244 9.60 -16.17 4.17
C HIS A 244 9.34 -17.62 3.76
N LEU A 245 9.36 -17.92 2.47
CA LEU A 245 9.15 -19.27 1.93
C LEU A 245 10.21 -20.25 2.46
N ALA A 246 11.45 -19.80 2.64
CA ALA A 246 12.50 -20.63 3.22
C ALA A 246 12.23 -21.05 4.68
N THR A 247 11.38 -20.31 5.42
CA THR A 247 11.00 -20.68 6.79
C THR A 247 9.89 -21.72 6.88
N LEU A 248 9.19 -21.98 5.78
CA LEU A 248 8.11 -22.96 5.76
C LEU A 248 8.70 -24.38 5.70
N PRO A 249 8.17 -25.34 6.47
CA PRO A 249 8.64 -26.74 6.39
C PRO A 249 7.97 -27.53 5.25
N ASP A 250 6.79 -27.12 4.82
CA ASP A 250 5.94 -27.85 3.88
C ASP A 250 6.14 -27.36 2.45
N GLU A 251 6.70 -28.22 1.58
CA GLU A 251 6.98 -27.91 0.18
C GLU A 251 5.72 -27.59 -0.65
N ARG A 252 4.58 -28.21 -0.32
CA ARG A 252 3.31 -27.90 -0.99
C ARG A 252 2.87 -26.50 -0.63
N LYS A 253 2.90 -26.13 0.64
CA LYS A 253 2.55 -24.77 1.10
C LYS A 253 3.51 -23.72 0.55
N LYS A 254 4.81 -24.02 0.46
CA LYS A 254 5.79 -23.14 -0.21
C LYS A 254 5.37 -22.85 -1.64
N LYS A 255 5.03 -23.89 -2.39
CA LYS A 255 4.60 -23.76 -3.78
C LYS A 255 3.32 -22.93 -3.89
N GLU A 256 2.30 -23.26 -3.11
CA GLU A 256 1.01 -22.56 -3.12
C GLU A 256 1.16 -21.06 -2.82
N GLN A 257 1.96 -20.72 -1.79
CA GLN A 257 2.23 -19.33 -1.43
C GLN A 257 3.10 -18.60 -2.45
N SER A 258 4.11 -19.27 -3.02
CA SER A 258 4.93 -18.72 -4.09
C SER A 258 4.08 -18.39 -5.32
N ASP A 259 3.24 -19.33 -5.76
CA ASP A 259 2.37 -19.17 -6.93
C ASP A 259 1.37 -18.02 -6.70
N ALA A 260 0.77 -17.92 -5.50
CA ALA A 260 -0.14 -16.83 -5.14
C ALA A 260 0.57 -15.47 -5.10
N ALA A 261 1.76 -15.40 -4.51
CA ALA A 261 2.55 -14.18 -4.42
C ALA A 261 2.91 -13.64 -5.81
N LEU A 262 3.37 -14.52 -6.70
CA LEU A 262 3.74 -14.17 -8.07
C LEU A 262 2.52 -13.75 -8.90
N ALA A 263 1.35 -14.35 -8.65
CA ALA A 263 0.11 -13.93 -9.28
C ALA A 263 -0.30 -12.50 -8.88
N HIS A 264 -0.14 -12.12 -7.60
CA HIS A 264 -0.38 -10.75 -7.15
C HIS A 264 0.64 -9.76 -7.69
N LEU A 265 1.90 -10.17 -7.81
CA LEU A 265 2.95 -9.34 -8.38
C LEU A 265 2.71 -9.10 -9.88
N ALA A 266 2.31 -10.15 -10.62
CA ALA A 266 1.92 -10.06 -12.03
C ALA A 266 0.74 -9.10 -12.21
N GLN A 267 -0.29 -9.21 -11.36
CA GLN A 267 -1.42 -8.29 -11.36
C GLN A 267 -0.96 -6.83 -11.14
N SER A 268 -0.06 -6.60 -10.18
CA SER A 268 0.50 -5.28 -9.93
C SER A 268 1.31 -4.74 -11.11
N ALA A 269 1.96 -5.63 -11.88
CA ALA A 269 2.75 -5.28 -13.05
C ALA A 269 1.85 -4.82 -14.21
N VAL A 270 0.76 -5.57 -14.48
CA VAL A 270 -0.24 -5.23 -15.51
C VAL A 270 -0.88 -3.86 -15.25
N TYR A 271 -1.27 -3.57 -13.99
CA TYR A 271 -1.89 -2.28 -13.68
C TYR A 271 -0.89 -1.13 -13.43
N GLY A 272 0.38 -1.45 -13.18
CA GLY A 272 1.44 -0.47 -12.87
C GLY A 272 2.14 0.12 -14.09
N GLY A 273 1.83 -0.37 -15.29
CA GLY A 273 2.41 0.06 -16.55
C GLY A 273 3.70 -0.68 -16.94
N ASP A 274 3.78 -1.05 -18.23
CA ASP A 274 4.81 -1.91 -18.81
C ASP A 274 6.25 -1.45 -18.53
N LYS A 275 6.53 -0.14 -18.58
CA LYS A 275 7.90 0.36 -18.46
C LYS A 275 8.50 0.09 -17.08
N VAL A 276 7.75 0.40 -16.02
CA VAL A 276 8.19 0.16 -14.64
C VAL A 276 8.30 -1.33 -14.38
N ALA A 277 7.37 -2.13 -14.92
CA ALA A 277 7.39 -3.58 -14.80
C ALA A 277 8.67 -4.20 -15.39
N LYS A 278 9.02 -3.83 -16.62
CA LYS A 278 10.17 -4.37 -17.36
C LYS A 278 11.50 -4.20 -16.60
N GLU A 279 11.71 -3.05 -15.98
CA GLU A 279 12.96 -2.73 -15.27
C GLU A 279 13.23 -3.67 -14.10
N TRP A 280 12.24 -3.94 -13.26
CA TRP A 280 12.46 -4.78 -12.07
C TRP A 280 12.33 -6.28 -12.36
N ILE A 281 11.54 -6.71 -13.36
CA ILE A 281 11.35 -8.13 -13.68
C ILE A 281 12.68 -8.79 -14.07
N VAL A 282 13.49 -8.13 -14.91
CA VAL A 282 14.83 -8.65 -15.27
C VAL A 282 15.75 -8.69 -14.04
N ALA A 283 15.71 -7.63 -13.21
CA ALA A 283 16.52 -7.55 -12.00
C ALA A 283 16.08 -8.54 -10.90
N ALA A 284 14.84 -9.03 -10.92
CA ALA A 284 14.30 -9.96 -9.94
C ALA A 284 14.99 -11.33 -9.97
N LYS A 285 15.61 -11.68 -11.11
CA LYS A 285 16.30 -12.96 -11.33
C LYS A 285 15.40 -14.12 -10.88
N PHE A 286 14.21 -14.20 -11.44
CA PHE A 286 13.29 -15.28 -11.11
C PHE A 286 13.90 -16.64 -11.41
N THR A 287 13.70 -17.59 -10.51
CA THR A 287 13.94 -19.00 -10.82
C THR A 287 13.00 -19.46 -11.93
N PRO A 288 13.28 -20.57 -12.63
CA PRO A 288 12.40 -21.03 -13.69
C PRO A 288 10.95 -21.28 -13.23
N THR A 289 10.77 -21.78 -12.01
CA THR A 289 9.45 -21.99 -11.42
C THR A 289 8.74 -20.68 -11.09
N GLU A 290 9.45 -19.71 -10.51
CA GLU A 290 8.87 -18.39 -10.21
C GLU A 290 8.45 -17.69 -11.50
N MET A 291 9.30 -17.71 -12.52
CA MET A 291 8.98 -17.06 -13.79
C MET A 291 7.81 -17.76 -14.51
N GLN A 292 7.71 -19.10 -14.45
CA GLN A 292 6.55 -19.81 -14.99
C GLN A 292 5.24 -19.39 -14.32
N ALA A 293 5.22 -19.28 -12.99
CA ALA A 293 4.04 -18.85 -12.24
C ALA A 293 3.69 -17.38 -12.54
N PHE A 294 4.69 -16.50 -12.62
CA PHE A 294 4.52 -15.11 -13.00
C PHE A 294 3.96 -14.98 -14.43
N ALA A 295 4.58 -15.64 -15.42
CA ALA A 295 4.14 -15.63 -16.81
C ALA A 295 2.73 -16.21 -16.99
N LYS A 296 2.40 -17.28 -16.25
CA LYS A 296 1.03 -17.82 -16.21
C LYS A 296 0.03 -16.75 -15.75
N ALA A 297 0.33 -16.06 -14.66
CA ALA A 297 -0.55 -15.03 -14.13
C ALA A 297 -0.68 -13.78 -15.04
N ILE A 298 0.39 -13.40 -15.74
CA ILE A 298 0.33 -12.39 -16.80
C ILE A 298 -0.60 -12.88 -17.92
N SER A 299 -0.40 -14.10 -18.43
CA SER A 299 -1.21 -14.65 -19.54
C SER A 299 -2.71 -14.76 -19.24
N GLU A 300 -3.09 -14.91 -17.97
CA GLU A 300 -4.47 -15.00 -17.52
C GLU A 300 -5.13 -13.63 -17.32
N ARG A 301 -4.34 -12.55 -17.25
CA ARG A 301 -4.80 -11.20 -16.89
C ARG A 301 -4.59 -10.16 -17.98
N SER A 302 -3.59 -10.33 -18.83
CA SER A 302 -3.34 -9.45 -19.98
C SER A 302 -4.51 -9.57 -20.94
N SER A 303 -5.39 -8.56 -20.92
CA SER A 303 -6.59 -8.49 -21.76
C SER A 303 -6.47 -7.50 -22.91
N ASP A 304 -5.48 -6.61 -22.91
CA ASP A 304 -5.24 -5.70 -24.03
C ASP A 304 -4.29 -6.35 -25.05
N PRO A 305 -4.77 -6.68 -26.27
CA PRO A 305 -3.93 -7.25 -27.31
C PRO A 305 -2.69 -6.40 -27.64
N LYS A 306 -2.76 -5.08 -27.44
CA LYS A 306 -1.66 -4.16 -27.76
C LYS A 306 -0.46 -4.28 -26.83
N GLU A 307 -0.67 -4.77 -25.62
CA GLU A 307 0.40 -4.94 -24.62
C GLU A 307 1.10 -6.30 -24.73
N ILE A 308 0.49 -7.26 -25.42
CA ILE A 308 0.93 -8.66 -25.44
C ILE A 308 2.35 -8.80 -25.98
N GLY A 309 2.69 -8.14 -27.09
CA GLY A 309 4.06 -8.17 -27.64
C GLY A 309 5.10 -7.67 -26.63
N GLY A 310 4.78 -6.57 -25.94
CA GLY A 310 5.64 -5.99 -24.91
C GLY A 310 5.85 -6.92 -23.71
N TRP A 311 4.82 -7.67 -23.30
CA TRP A 311 4.93 -8.68 -22.24
C TRP A 311 5.73 -9.91 -22.68
N VAL A 312 5.53 -10.40 -23.91
CA VAL A 312 6.30 -11.53 -24.43
C VAL A 312 7.79 -11.20 -24.51
N GLU A 313 8.16 -10.01 -25.00
CA GLU A 313 9.55 -9.54 -25.02
C GLU A 313 10.14 -9.40 -23.61
N CYS A 314 9.37 -8.83 -22.67
CA CYS A 314 9.79 -8.67 -21.28
C CYS A 314 10.09 -10.01 -20.62
N LEU A 315 9.16 -10.96 -20.74
CA LEU A 315 9.30 -12.29 -20.16
C LEU A 315 10.51 -12.99 -20.79
N SER A 316 10.65 -12.93 -22.12
CA SER A 316 11.78 -13.50 -22.86
C SER A 316 13.12 -13.02 -22.33
N SER A 317 13.27 -11.69 -22.22
CA SER A 317 14.49 -11.04 -21.72
C SER A 317 14.81 -11.38 -20.26
N ALA A 318 13.81 -11.76 -19.47
CA ALA A 318 13.98 -12.10 -18.07
C ALA A 318 14.21 -13.61 -17.83
N GLY A 319 14.44 -14.39 -18.88
CA GLY A 319 14.71 -15.83 -18.80
C GLY A 319 13.54 -16.74 -19.18
N ALA A 320 12.43 -16.14 -19.66
CA ALA A 320 11.52 -16.65 -20.71
C ALA A 320 11.72 -18.05 -21.27
N GLU A 321 12.90 -18.22 -21.85
CA GLU A 321 13.26 -19.25 -22.81
C GLU A 321 13.25 -20.66 -22.19
N ILE A 322 13.17 -20.76 -20.86
CA ILE A 322 13.25 -22.02 -20.10
C ILE A 322 11.85 -22.61 -19.80
N PHE A 323 10.74 -21.92 -20.09
CA PHE A 323 9.40 -22.40 -19.70
C PHE A 323 8.70 -23.16 -20.82
N SER A 324 7.82 -24.09 -20.42
CA SER A 324 6.82 -24.66 -21.32
C SER A 324 6.13 -23.50 -22.05
N GLY A 325 6.22 -23.39 -23.37
CA GLY A 325 5.73 -22.23 -24.15
C GLY A 325 4.23 -21.89 -23.98
N GLN A 326 3.51 -22.58 -23.09
CA GLN A 326 2.11 -22.45 -22.72
C GLN A 326 1.65 -21.01 -22.35
N PRO A 327 2.36 -20.20 -21.53
CA PRO A 327 1.93 -18.82 -21.29
C PRO A 327 2.01 -17.94 -22.54
N VAL A 328 3.12 -18.04 -23.28
CA VAL A 328 3.31 -17.31 -24.55
C VAL A 328 2.26 -17.75 -25.57
N GLN A 329 2.03 -19.04 -25.72
CA GLN A 329 0.99 -19.59 -26.61
C GLN A 329 -0.39 -19.03 -26.25
N ARG A 330 -0.78 -19.05 -24.96
CA ARG A 330 -2.07 -18.47 -24.53
C ARG A 330 -2.20 -16.98 -24.85
N MET A 331 -1.15 -16.20 -24.59
CA MET A 331 -1.14 -14.77 -24.89
C MET A 331 -1.27 -14.51 -26.39
N ILE A 332 -0.45 -15.18 -27.21
CA ILE A 332 -0.48 -14.99 -28.66
C ILE A 332 -1.80 -15.49 -29.26
N SER A 333 -2.31 -16.66 -28.86
CA SER A 333 -3.64 -17.12 -29.29
C SER A 333 -4.76 -16.18 -28.87
N HIS A 334 -4.64 -15.49 -27.73
CA HIS A 334 -5.59 -14.43 -27.37
C HIS A 334 -5.43 -13.21 -28.28
N TRP A 335 -4.20 -12.72 -28.49
CA TRP A 335 -3.93 -11.61 -29.41
C TRP A 335 -4.47 -11.89 -30.81
N THR A 336 -4.09 -13.01 -31.42
CA THR A 336 -4.47 -13.41 -32.77
C THR A 336 -5.98 -13.47 -32.96
N ARG A 337 -6.74 -13.95 -31.96
CA ARG A 337 -8.21 -13.97 -32.02
C ARG A 337 -8.83 -12.58 -32.02
N ASN A 338 -8.17 -11.59 -31.42
CA ASN A 338 -8.67 -10.22 -31.36
C ASN A 338 -8.18 -9.37 -32.54
N ASP A 339 -6.91 -9.54 -32.95
CA ASP A 339 -6.26 -8.78 -34.01
C ASP A 339 -5.08 -9.58 -34.62
N TYR A 340 -5.40 -10.50 -35.53
CA TYR A 340 -4.38 -11.33 -36.19
C TYR A 340 -3.39 -10.50 -37.03
N ARG A 341 -3.81 -9.36 -37.60
CA ARG A 341 -2.93 -8.52 -38.42
C ARG A 341 -1.85 -7.90 -37.57
N ALA A 342 -2.21 -7.28 -36.45
CA ALA A 342 -1.23 -6.72 -35.51
C ALA A 342 -0.32 -7.79 -34.92
N ALA A 343 -0.85 -8.97 -34.57
CA ALA A 343 -0.05 -10.09 -34.08
C ALA A 343 0.95 -10.58 -35.15
N GLY A 344 0.52 -10.68 -36.41
CA GLY A 344 1.36 -11.05 -37.54
C GLY A 344 2.46 -10.02 -37.83
N GLU A 345 2.13 -8.72 -37.83
CA GLU A 345 3.10 -7.64 -37.98
C GLU A 345 4.17 -7.66 -36.87
N TRP A 346 3.76 -7.87 -35.61
CA TRP A 346 4.70 -8.03 -34.50
C TRP A 346 5.60 -9.25 -34.68
N LEU A 347 5.07 -10.39 -35.15
CA LEU A 347 5.87 -11.59 -35.42
C LEU A 347 6.93 -11.34 -36.50
N LEU A 348 6.61 -10.57 -37.55
CA LEU A 348 7.56 -10.21 -38.60
C LEU A 348 8.69 -9.31 -38.08
N GLY A 349 8.37 -8.39 -37.17
CA GLY A 349 9.36 -7.47 -36.57
C GLY A 349 10.18 -8.05 -35.41
N THR A 350 9.75 -9.17 -34.83
CA THR A 350 10.40 -9.77 -33.66
C THR A 350 11.66 -10.56 -34.06
N PRO A 351 12.80 -10.39 -33.38
CA PRO A 351 14.01 -11.20 -33.62
C PRO A 351 13.78 -12.70 -33.40
N ASP A 352 14.53 -13.53 -34.13
CA ASP A 352 14.43 -14.99 -33.99
C ASP A 352 14.88 -15.46 -32.61
N GLY A 353 14.11 -16.38 -32.02
CA GLY A 353 14.38 -16.96 -30.72
C GLY A 353 13.27 -17.90 -30.26
N PRO A 354 13.44 -18.59 -29.12
CA PRO A 354 12.46 -19.58 -28.62
C PRO A 354 11.06 -19.00 -28.41
N ALA A 355 10.98 -17.76 -27.92
CA ALA A 355 9.70 -17.08 -27.71
C ALA A 355 8.98 -16.79 -29.04
N LYS A 356 9.70 -16.33 -30.07
CA LYS A 356 9.14 -16.14 -31.42
C LYS A 356 8.68 -17.47 -32.00
N GLN A 357 9.45 -18.55 -31.86
CA GLN A 357 9.05 -19.87 -32.36
C GLN A 357 7.76 -20.38 -31.70
N ALA A 358 7.63 -20.21 -30.38
CA ALA A 358 6.40 -20.52 -29.67
C ALA A 358 5.22 -19.64 -30.14
N ALA A 359 5.47 -18.36 -30.37
CA ALA A 359 4.49 -17.40 -30.85
C ALA A 359 4.03 -17.69 -32.29
N VAL A 360 4.94 -18.02 -33.22
CA VAL A 360 4.63 -18.40 -34.60
C VAL A 360 3.75 -19.66 -34.61
N ARG A 361 4.09 -20.67 -33.81
CA ARG A 361 3.27 -21.88 -33.69
C ARG A 361 1.86 -21.55 -33.18
N ALA A 362 1.77 -20.77 -32.10
CA ALA A 362 0.50 -20.35 -31.53
C ALA A 362 -0.35 -19.55 -32.53
N TYR A 363 0.28 -18.66 -33.28
CA TYR A 363 -0.35 -17.84 -34.31
C TYR A 363 -0.91 -18.72 -35.43
N ALA A 364 -0.08 -19.58 -36.02
CA ALA A 364 -0.48 -20.47 -37.11
C ALA A 364 -1.63 -21.41 -36.68
N GLU A 365 -1.52 -22.02 -35.50
CA GLU A 365 -2.58 -22.87 -34.92
C GLU A 365 -3.90 -22.09 -34.74
N THR A 366 -3.81 -20.81 -34.34
CA THR A 366 -4.99 -19.98 -34.11
C THR A 366 -5.60 -19.51 -35.43
N VAL A 367 -4.81 -19.00 -36.37
CA VAL A 367 -5.29 -18.52 -37.68
C VAL A 367 -5.91 -19.66 -38.49
N ALA A 368 -5.28 -20.84 -38.52
CA ALA A 368 -5.81 -22.00 -39.25
C ALA A 368 -7.23 -22.39 -38.82
N HIS A 369 -7.62 -22.06 -37.58
CA HIS A 369 -8.96 -22.33 -37.07
C HIS A 369 -10.00 -21.27 -37.47
N TYR A 370 -9.61 -20.02 -37.71
CA TYR A 370 -10.54 -18.89 -37.93
C TYR A 370 -10.52 -18.33 -39.36
N GLU A 371 -9.36 -18.32 -40.01
CA GLU A 371 -9.14 -17.86 -41.39
C GLU A 371 -8.20 -18.84 -42.11
N PRO A 372 -8.67 -20.03 -42.53
CA PRO A 372 -7.80 -21.06 -43.12
C PRO A 372 -7.04 -20.57 -44.36
N GLU A 373 -7.59 -19.59 -45.09
CA GLU A 373 -6.97 -18.94 -46.26
C GLU A 373 -5.73 -18.09 -45.91
N VAL A 374 -5.53 -17.74 -44.64
CA VAL A 374 -4.38 -16.94 -44.15
C VAL A 374 -3.28 -17.82 -43.54
N ALA A 375 -3.54 -19.12 -43.35
CA ALA A 375 -2.61 -20.06 -42.72
C ALA A 375 -1.70 -20.83 -43.71
N GLU A 376 -2.03 -20.82 -45.01
CA GLU A 376 -1.15 -21.30 -46.10
C GLU A 376 -0.12 -20.23 -46.49
#